data_AF-A0A950IKW9-F1
#
_entry.id   AF-A0A950IKW9-F1
#
_cell.length_a   1.000
_cell.length_b   1.000
_cell.length_c   1.000
_cell.angle_alpha   90.00
_cell.angle_beta   90.00
_cell.angle_gamma   90.00
#
_symmetry.space_group_name_H-M   'P 1'
#
loop_
_entity.id
_entity.type
_entity.pdbx_description
1 polymer ?
#
loop_
_entity_poly.entity_id
_entity_poly.type
_entity_poly.pdbx_seq_one_letter_code
_entity_poly.pdbx_strand_id
1 'polypeptide(L)'
;MLSRVIRQAALTMPNEQLTLDFEPGLVERYGSLRECIATGVYRRGLGNVALDLDKAPGNLSVELSGDASRHFSVDSLERYLEKSKDFTAVYYLVEKFLSDKKVKNDAAMSDVVDRFAELKRALNAAGIV
;
A
#
# COMPACT_ATOMS: atom_id res chain seq x y z
N MET A 1 -52.79 6.81 1.25
CA MET A 1 -52.34 7.78 0.24
C MET A 1 -50.98 7.29 -0.26
N LEU A 2 -50.99 6.68 -1.44
CA LEU A 2 -49.92 6.38 -2.42
C LEU A 2 -48.51 6.00 -1.96
N SER A 3 -48.21 4.73 -2.20
CA SER A 3 -46.90 4.13 -2.44
C SER A 3 -46.08 4.88 -3.49
N ARG A 4 -44.79 5.06 -3.24
CA ARG A 4 -43.78 5.11 -4.31
C ARG A 4 -42.65 4.14 -3.98
N VAL A 5 -42.78 2.95 -4.55
CA VAL A 5 -41.69 2.02 -4.78
C VAL A 5 -40.68 2.74 -5.66
N ILE A 6 -39.55 3.16 -5.10
CA ILE A 6 -38.39 3.53 -5.90
C ILE A 6 -37.87 2.22 -6.48
N ARG A 7 -38.26 1.93 -7.73
CA ARG A 7 -37.58 0.95 -8.56
C ARG A 7 -36.15 1.45 -8.72
N GLN A 8 -35.23 0.88 -7.95
CA GLN A 8 -33.81 1.04 -8.19
C GLN A 8 -33.55 0.36 -9.53
N ALA A 9 -33.51 1.15 -10.60
CA ALA A 9 -32.94 0.73 -11.87
C ALA A 9 -31.49 0.39 -11.56
N ALA A 10 -31.14 -0.90 -11.64
CA ALA A 10 -29.77 -1.33 -11.67
C ALA A 10 -29.14 -0.75 -12.94
N LEU A 11 -28.60 0.46 -12.84
CA LEU A 11 -27.54 0.91 -13.72
C LEU A 11 -26.36 -0.01 -13.41
N THR A 12 -26.28 -1.13 -14.13
CA THR A 12 -25.04 -1.89 -14.24
C THR A 12 -24.08 -0.96 -14.96
N MET A 13 -23.44 -0.07 -14.21
CA MET A 13 -22.19 0.52 -14.66
C MET A 13 -21.30 -0.67 -15.04
N PRO A 14 -20.56 -0.62 -16.16
CA PRO A 14 -19.59 -1.66 -16.44
C PRO A 14 -18.78 -1.85 -15.17
N ASN A 15 -18.72 -3.10 -14.72
CA ASN A 15 -17.96 -3.47 -13.54
C ASN A 15 -16.49 -3.26 -13.91
N GLU A 16 -16.02 -2.01 -13.82
CA GLU A 16 -14.64 -1.61 -14.08
C GLU A 16 -13.80 -2.19 -12.96
N GLN A 17 -13.47 -3.47 -13.14
CA GLN A 17 -12.62 -4.20 -12.24
C GLN A 17 -11.21 -3.62 -12.37
N LEU A 18 -10.75 -3.01 -11.28
CA LEU A 18 -9.38 -2.55 -11.17
C LEU A 18 -8.47 -3.75 -10.91
N THR A 19 -7.60 -4.06 -11.86
CA THR A 19 -6.47 -4.96 -11.63
C THR A 19 -5.31 -4.15 -11.09
N LEU A 20 -4.88 -4.46 -9.87
CA LEU A 20 -3.74 -3.80 -9.23
C LEU A 20 -2.50 -4.69 -9.39
N ASP A 21 -1.55 -4.23 -10.19
CA ASP A 21 -0.21 -4.81 -10.27
C ASP A 21 0.73 -3.92 -9.44
N PHE A 22 1.21 -4.44 -8.31
CA PHE A 22 2.10 -3.70 -7.41
C PHE A 22 3.16 -4.62 -6.83
N GLU A 23 4.33 -4.05 -6.56
CA GLU A 23 5.46 -4.77 -5.98
C GLU A 23 5.11 -5.25 -4.56
N PRO A 24 5.15 -6.56 -4.28
CA PRO A 24 4.88 -7.08 -2.95
C PRO A 24 5.98 -6.69 -1.96
N GLY A 25 5.67 -6.78 -0.66
CA GLY A 25 6.66 -6.56 0.39
C GLY A 25 6.49 -5.24 1.16
N LEU A 26 5.41 -4.48 0.94
CA LEU A 26 5.23 -3.18 1.59
C LEU A 26 4.92 -3.31 3.08
N VAL A 27 4.24 -4.40 3.48
CA VAL A 27 3.90 -4.66 4.88
C VAL A 27 5.12 -5.06 5.70
N GLU A 28 6.11 -5.66 5.06
CA GLU A 28 7.41 -6.00 5.63
C GLU A 28 8.35 -4.79 5.69
N ARG A 29 8.24 -3.87 4.70
CA ARG A 29 9.04 -2.64 4.64
C ARG A 29 8.56 -1.55 5.60
N TYR A 30 7.26 -1.51 5.92
CA TYR A 30 6.67 -0.45 6.73
C TYR A 30 5.79 -1.02 7.85
N GLY A 31 6.08 -0.67 9.11
CA GLY A 31 5.28 -1.08 10.26
C GLY A 31 3.91 -0.41 10.33
N SER A 32 3.74 0.75 9.69
CA SER A 32 2.47 1.48 9.66
C SER A 32 2.30 2.34 8.40
N LEU A 33 1.05 2.73 8.13
CA LEU A 33 0.73 3.69 7.07
C LEU A 33 1.46 5.02 7.29
N ARG A 34 1.49 5.51 8.55
CA ARG A 34 2.20 6.74 8.93
C ARG A 34 3.69 6.64 8.58
N GLU A 35 4.32 5.50 8.86
CA GLU A 35 5.73 5.27 8.52
C GLU A 35 5.95 5.27 7.00
N CYS A 36 5.09 4.57 6.23
CA CYS A 36 5.13 4.60 4.77
C CYS A 36 5.06 6.04 4.23
N ILE A 37 4.13 6.85 4.73
CA ILE A 37 3.99 8.26 4.36
C ILE A 37 5.23 9.04 4.77
N ALA A 38 5.68 8.90 6.02
CA ALA A 38 6.84 9.61 6.55
C ALA A 38 8.10 9.34 5.70
N THR A 39 8.38 8.07 5.36
CA THR A 39 9.48 7.72 4.46
C THR A 39 9.34 8.42 3.11
N GLY A 40 8.15 8.42 2.53
CA GLY A 40 7.85 9.11 1.27
C GLY A 40 8.01 10.63 1.34
N VAL A 41 7.65 11.25 2.47
CA VAL A 41 7.82 12.68 2.73
C VAL A 41 9.30 13.03 2.85
N TYR A 42 10.05 12.33 3.69
CA TYR A 42 11.47 12.63 3.91
C TYR A 42 12.31 12.40 2.66
N ARG A 43 11.98 11.39 1.84
CA ARG A 43 12.66 11.14 0.55
C ARG A 43 12.51 12.30 -0.44
N ARG A 44 11.36 13.00 -0.44
CA ARG A 44 11.05 14.13 -1.33
C ARG A 44 11.46 15.49 -0.76
N GLY A 45 11.88 15.50 0.50
CA GLY A 45 12.17 16.69 1.27
C GLY A 45 10.94 17.18 2.04
N LEU A 46 11.07 17.20 3.37
CA LEU A 46 10.01 17.63 4.29
C LEU A 46 9.46 19.02 3.94
N GLY A 47 10.34 19.97 3.58
CA GLY A 47 9.93 21.34 3.26
C GLY A 47 9.05 21.43 2.01
N ASN A 48 9.40 20.69 0.95
CA ASN A 48 8.65 20.68 -0.30
C ASN A 48 7.24 20.11 -0.09
N VAL A 49 7.16 18.98 0.61
CA VAL A 49 5.86 18.35 0.89
C VAL A 49 5.04 19.20 1.86
N ALA A 50 5.66 19.84 2.86
CA ALA A 50 4.95 20.75 3.75
C ALA A 50 4.32 21.91 2.97
N LEU A 51 5.02 22.48 1.99
CA LEU A 51 4.46 23.51 1.09
C LEU A 51 3.28 22.96 0.27
N ASP A 52 3.40 21.77 -0.31
CA ASP A 52 2.32 21.13 -1.07
C ASP A 52 1.07 20.88 -0.21
N LEU A 53 1.27 20.58 1.07
CA LEU A 53 0.22 20.33 2.05
C LEU A 53 -0.31 21.61 2.72
N ASP A 54 0.24 22.78 2.40
CA ASP A 54 -0.08 24.05 3.06
C ASP A 54 0.17 24.01 4.58
N LYS A 55 1.33 23.46 4.97
CA LYS A 55 1.75 23.29 6.36
C LYS A 55 3.14 23.86 6.60
N ALA A 56 3.38 24.30 7.83
CA ALA A 56 4.74 24.54 8.30
C ALA A 56 5.51 23.20 8.41
N PRO A 57 6.79 23.12 7.99
CA PRO A 57 7.57 21.88 8.05
C PRO A 57 7.63 21.25 9.46
N GLY A 58 7.71 22.07 10.51
CA GLY A 58 7.69 21.60 11.90
C GLY A 58 6.36 20.93 12.28
N ASN A 59 5.23 21.47 11.84
CA ASN A 59 3.92 20.85 12.10
C ASN A 59 3.82 19.50 11.41
N LEU A 60 4.22 19.42 10.15
CA LEU A 60 4.22 18.17 9.39
C LEU A 60 5.15 17.12 10.05
N SER A 61 6.32 17.54 10.53
CA SER A 61 7.25 16.64 11.24
C SER A 61 6.61 16.04 12.50
N VAL A 62 5.90 16.85 13.31
CA VAL A 62 5.22 16.37 14.52
C VAL A 62 4.06 15.44 14.16
N GLU A 63 3.25 15.77 13.16
CA GLU A 63 2.15 14.89 12.68
C GLU A 63 2.64 13.53 12.16
N LEU A 64 3.84 13.49 11.58
CA LEU A 64 4.48 12.27 11.11
C LEU A 64 5.28 11.56 12.21
N SER A 65 5.53 12.24 13.32
CA SER A 65 6.15 11.63 14.50
C SER A 65 5.17 10.65 15.14
N GLY A 66 5.67 9.62 15.81
CA GLY A 66 4.80 8.66 16.52
C GLY A 66 4.11 9.25 17.77
N ASP A 67 4.22 10.56 17.98
CA ASP A 67 3.57 11.26 19.09
C ASP A 67 2.05 11.34 18.87
N ALA A 68 1.28 11.11 19.94
CA ALA A 68 -0.16 11.15 19.92
C ALA A 68 -0.73 12.58 19.96
N SER A 69 0.11 13.60 20.17
CA SER A 69 -0.34 14.99 20.30
C SER A 69 -0.86 15.61 19.01
N ARG A 70 -0.38 15.16 17.84
CA ARG A 70 -0.82 15.64 16.53
C ARG A 70 -0.83 14.50 15.53
N HIS A 71 -1.90 14.42 14.74
CA HIS A 71 -2.09 13.35 13.78
C HIS A 71 -2.08 13.87 12.34
N PHE A 72 -1.43 13.11 11.47
CA PHE A 72 -1.58 13.30 10.04
C PHE A 72 -3.01 12.93 9.62
N SER A 73 -3.78 13.91 9.15
CA SER A 73 -5.20 13.72 8.82
C SER A 73 -5.40 12.96 7.50
N VAL A 74 -6.60 12.41 7.30
CA VAL A 74 -6.98 11.77 6.03
C VAL A 74 -7.01 12.80 4.88
N ASP A 75 -7.47 14.04 5.15
CA ASP A 75 -7.42 15.11 4.13
C ASP A 75 -5.97 15.43 3.70
N SER A 76 -5.03 15.38 4.67
CA SER A 76 -3.62 15.57 4.38
C SER A 76 -3.07 14.40 3.56
N LEU A 77 -3.56 13.18 3.79
CA LEU A 77 -3.22 12.01 2.98
C LEU A 77 -3.72 12.16 1.55
N GLU A 78 -4.99 12.52 1.34
CA GLU A 78 -5.54 12.71 0.00
C GLU A 78 -4.74 13.77 -0.78
N ARG A 79 -4.49 14.93 -0.15
CA ARG A 79 -3.67 15.98 -0.76
C ARG A 79 -2.23 15.51 -1.03
N TYR A 80 -1.64 14.72 -0.13
CA TYR A 80 -0.31 14.13 -0.33
C TYR A 80 -0.30 13.23 -1.57
N LEU A 81 -1.26 12.32 -1.72
CA LEU A 81 -1.38 11.43 -2.87
C LEU A 81 -1.56 12.22 -4.17
N GLU A 82 -2.42 13.24 -4.15
CA GLU A 82 -2.69 14.09 -5.31
C GLU A 82 -1.47 14.87 -5.78
N LYS A 83 -0.71 15.45 -4.86
CA LYS A 83 0.46 16.30 -5.17
C LYS A 83 1.69 15.48 -5.51
N SER A 84 1.97 14.44 -4.72
CA SER A 84 3.17 13.62 -4.88
C SER A 84 3.06 12.57 -6.00
N LYS A 85 1.82 12.22 -6.40
CA LYS A 85 1.50 11.06 -7.25
C LYS A 85 2.11 9.76 -6.74
N ASP A 86 2.39 9.68 -5.43
CA ASP A 86 2.90 8.50 -4.76
C ASP A 86 1.77 7.69 -4.14
N PHE A 87 1.38 6.60 -4.79
CA PHE A 87 0.33 5.72 -4.30
C PHE A 87 0.85 4.58 -3.42
N THR A 88 2.12 4.59 -3.02
CA THR A 88 2.72 3.54 -2.16
C THR A 88 1.91 3.35 -0.87
N ALA A 89 1.40 4.44 -0.29
CA ALA A 89 0.56 4.38 0.91
C ALA A 89 -0.79 3.64 0.67
N VAL A 90 -1.36 3.76 -0.52
CA VAL A 90 -2.58 3.04 -0.92
C VAL A 90 -2.24 1.57 -1.15
N TYR A 91 -1.17 1.27 -1.88
CA TYR A 91 -0.73 -0.12 -2.10
C TYR A 91 -0.37 -0.83 -0.80
N TYR A 92 0.23 -0.12 0.16
CA TYR A 92 0.44 -0.64 1.50
C TYR A 92 -0.87 -1.07 2.17
N LEU A 93 -1.93 -0.26 2.09
CA LEU A 93 -3.23 -0.59 2.66
C LEU A 93 -3.90 -1.76 1.94
N VAL A 94 -3.82 -1.78 0.61
CA VAL A 94 -4.29 -2.91 -0.21
C VAL A 94 -3.58 -4.18 0.22
N GLU A 95 -2.25 -4.16 0.32
CA GLU A 95 -1.46 -5.32 0.72
C GLU A 95 -1.75 -5.76 2.16
N LYS A 96 -1.94 -4.79 3.06
CA LYS A 96 -2.18 -5.05 4.49
C LYS A 96 -3.56 -5.63 4.78
N PHE A 97 -4.59 -5.18 4.06
CA PHE A 97 -5.98 -5.48 4.40
C PHE A 97 -6.74 -6.27 3.34
N LEU A 98 -6.33 -6.18 2.06
CA LEU A 98 -7.04 -6.79 0.93
C LEU A 98 -6.26 -7.94 0.28
N SER A 99 -4.97 -8.13 0.57
CA SER A 99 -4.27 -9.34 0.15
C SER A 99 -4.83 -10.56 0.87
N ASP A 100 -5.43 -11.46 0.08
CA ASP A 100 -5.90 -12.73 0.60
C ASP A 100 -4.69 -13.57 1.04
N LYS A 101 -4.58 -13.81 2.36
CA LYS A 101 -3.42 -14.52 2.96
C LYS A 101 -3.20 -15.90 2.33
N LYS A 102 -4.25 -16.50 1.79
CA LYS A 102 -4.21 -17.80 1.09
C LYS A 102 -3.41 -17.73 -0.21
N VAL A 103 -3.62 -16.70 -1.03
CA VAL A 103 -2.96 -16.54 -2.34
C VAL A 103 -1.47 -16.22 -2.18
N LYS A 104 -1.10 -15.41 -1.17
CA LYS A 104 0.30 -15.15 -0.83
C LYS A 104 1.06 -16.41 -0.44
N ASN A 105 0.44 -17.31 0.32
CA ASN A 105 1.08 -18.56 0.73
C ASN A 105 1.27 -19.52 -0.45
N ASP A 106 0.30 -19.61 -1.36
CA ASP A 106 0.40 -20.52 -2.51
C ASP A 106 1.46 -20.05 -3.52
N ALA A 107 1.53 -18.74 -3.80
CA ALA A 107 2.56 -18.18 -4.68
C ALA A 107 3.97 -18.29 -4.07
N ALA A 108 4.12 -17.95 -2.78
CA ALA A 108 5.39 -18.09 -2.08
C ALA A 108 5.83 -19.57 -1.98
N MET A 109 4.88 -20.51 -1.82
CA MET A 109 5.18 -21.94 -1.83
C MET A 109 5.65 -22.40 -3.20
N SER A 110 5.04 -21.92 -4.29
CA SER A 110 5.48 -22.23 -5.66
C SER A 110 6.92 -21.76 -5.90
N ASP A 111 7.24 -20.53 -5.52
CA ASP A 111 8.60 -19.96 -5.62
C ASP A 111 9.64 -20.76 -4.83
N VAL A 112 9.27 -21.23 -3.62
CA VAL A 112 10.12 -22.09 -2.79
C VAL A 112 10.34 -23.45 -3.46
N VAL A 113 9.32 -24.04 -4.05
CA VAL A 113 9.41 -25.33 -4.76
C VAL A 113 10.35 -25.20 -5.96
N ASP A 114 10.25 -24.13 -6.74
CA ASP A 114 11.09 -23.90 -7.91
C ASP A 114 12.56 -23.68 -7.53
N ARG A 115 12.82 -22.82 -6.53
CA ARG A 115 14.18 -22.61 -6.00
C ARG A 115 14.76 -23.87 -5.38
N PHE A 116 13.94 -24.70 -4.74
CA PHE A 116 14.39 -25.97 -4.20
C PHE A 116 14.77 -26.96 -5.30
N ALA A 117 14.03 -26.98 -6.42
CA ALA A 117 14.38 -27.78 -7.58
C ALA A 117 15.71 -27.34 -8.21
N GLU A 118 15.94 -26.03 -8.31
CA GLU A 118 17.22 -25.47 -8.78
C GLU A 118 18.38 -25.83 -7.84
N LEU A 119 18.19 -25.66 -6.53
CA LEU A 119 19.18 -26.03 -5.53
C LEU A 119 19.52 -27.52 -5.60
N LYS A 120 18.52 -28.39 -5.73
CA LYS A 120 18.73 -29.83 -5.88
C LYS A 120 19.55 -30.16 -7.12
N ARG A 121 19.30 -29.50 -8.24
CA ARG A 121 20.11 -29.67 -9.47
C ARG A 121 21.57 -29.24 -9.25
N ALA A 122 21.79 -28.12 -8.56
CA ALA A 122 23.13 -27.63 -8.25
C ALA A 122 23.89 -28.57 -7.30
N LEU A 123 23.21 -29.12 -6.29
CA LEU A 123 23.79 -30.09 -5.36
C LEU A 123 24.16 -31.40 -6.06
N ASN A 124 23.31 -31.90 -6.98
CA ASN A 124 23.61 -33.06 -7.80
C ASN A 124 24.83 -32.81 -8.72
N ALA A 125 24.91 -31.64 -9.33
CA ALA A 125 26.05 -31.27 -10.18
C ALA A 125 27.36 -31.16 -9.40
N ALA A 126 27.29 -30.80 -8.11
CA ALA A 126 28.43 -30.73 -7.20
C ALA A 126 28.78 -32.08 -6.54
N GLY A 127 27.97 -33.13 -6.74
CA GLY A 127 28.19 -34.46 -6.16
C GLY A 127 27.98 -34.53 -4.65
N ILE A 128 27.23 -33.58 -4.08
CA ILE A 128 26.95 -33.50 -2.63
C ILE A 128 25.74 -34.39 -2.27
N VAL A 129 24.84 -34.61 -3.21
CA VAL A 129 23.65 -35.49 -3.11
C VAL A 129 23.34 -36.11 -4.47
#